data_AF-A0A0U5GAR1-F1
#
_entry.id   AF-A0A0U5GAR1-F1
#
_cell.length_a   1.000
_cell.length_b   1.000
_cell.length_c   1.000
_cell.angle_alpha   90.00
_cell.angle_beta   90.00
_cell.angle_gamma   90.00
#
_symmetry.space_group_name_H-M   'P 1'
#
loop_
_entity.id
_entity.type
_entity.pdbx_description
1 polymer ?
#
loop_
_entity_poly.entity_id
_entity_poly.type
_entity_poly.pdbx_seq_one_letter_code
_entity_poly.pdbx_strand_id
1 'polypeptide(L)'
;MASNSSLTQCPDPLIAELPFENSGGYDKGRWCQPYTVGDESISCCFPCPITDWRYSDEFNADMVPWIGLAVLILMVISALTYIVLPTSATQRHYLTSSPLMGFIFMSIAFIIPLGPSVEFCYDAITPNYWLSDTTCAFSGSLLLYGVWVLVIGCFFRSASLYLQLCWDVEPGKKFRAISIICIFLGSLGMLGIALGVSGVSYQIGDVCYISYPDSIGSFWGPLIGVAFISFAMQLFIMGYCIRGVLTRGGTARFSIFKRPGSPSDLTTAVPTRSTSTRVWRILQLQWRAIAIACLILFHVVYVGQAVLRFRDPAAYSDDELQPWIDCLIGSKGDQEACLDYASRIEPNQATVVSALALLAATGFWGVICTFRWSMVIAWLEWTRDRKDDLMDFIRGTPSRERPNDLERVSSNADAVSLTTISSPTTLADVDQIYGTRKYHRPQNSFSAPGRISTLTGTTVMTISSSQTYDLKSSF
;
A
#
# COMPACT_ATOMS: atom_id res chain seq x y z
N MET A 1 -3.65 35.58 53.14
CA MET A 1 -4.37 34.59 53.97
C MET A 1 -5.85 34.90 53.83
N ALA A 2 -6.63 33.88 53.42
CA ALA A 2 -8.07 33.87 53.07
C ALA A 2 -8.47 34.77 51.89
N SER A 3 -9.23 34.36 50.88
CA SER A 3 -9.95 33.12 50.57
C SER A 3 -10.56 33.31 49.17
N ASN A 4 -10.06 32.60 48.15
CA ASN A 4 -10.65 32.60 46.79
C ASN A 4 -10.42 31.25 46.05
N SER A 5 -10.02 30.21 46.78
CA SER A 5 -9.46 28.96 46.21
C SER A 5 -10.40 27.76 46.28
N SER A 6 -11.66 27.90 46.72
CA SER A 6 -12.54 26.74 46.95
C SER A 6 -13.49 26.37 45.80
N LEU A 7 -13.51 27.13 44.70
CA LEU A 7 -14.37 26.84 43.53
C LEU A 7 -13.59 26.40 42.27
N THR A 8 -12.26 26.24 42.39
CA THR A 8 -11.35 26.00 41.24
C THR A 8 -10.38 24.84 41.47
N GLN A 9 -10.51 24.09 42.55
CA GLN A 9 -9.48 23.14 42.98
C GLN A 9 -9.94 21.69 42.76
N CYS A 10 -9.58 21.15 41.59
CA CYS A 10 -9.52 19.71 41.38
C CYS A 10 -8.39 19.12 42.24
N PRO A 11 -8.54 17.88 42.74
CA PRO A 11 -7.45 17.22 43.46
C PRO A 11 -6.29 16.93 42.51
N ASP A 12 -5.06 17.18 42.95
CA ASP A 12 -3.85 16.84 42.18
C ASP A 12 -3.86 15.33 41.84
N PRO A 13 -3.57 14.91 40.59
CA PRO A 13 -3.00 15.69 39.47
C PRO A 13 -4.01 16.31 38.48
N LEU A 14 -5.32 16.30 38.78
CA LEU A 14 -6.37 16.78 37.87
C LEU A 14 -6.41 18.32 37.79
N ILE A 15 -6.80 18.84 36.63
CA ILE A 15 -6.89 20.28 36.34
C ILE A 15 -8.34 20.64 36.02
N ALA A 16 -8.81 21.79 36.52
CA ALA A 16 -10.17 22.26 36.22
C ALA A 16 -10.32 22.65 34.75
N GLU A 17 -11.48 22.35 34.14
CA GLU A 17 -11.76 22.61 32.72
C GLU A 17 -12.00 24.09 32.40
N LEU A 18 -12.64 24.82 33.32
CA LEU A 18 -13.11 26.20 33.15
C LEU A 18 -12.09 27.19 32.51
N PRO A 19 -10.78 27.14 32.83
CA PRO A 19 -9.80 28.03 32.20
C PRO A 19 -9.59 27.81 30.70
N PHE A 20 -10.04 26.67 30.16
CA PHE A 20 -9.72 26.19 28.81
C PHE A 20 -10.97 26.06 27.90
N GLU A 21 -12.12 26.58 28.30
CA GLU A 21 -13.39 26.41 27.58
C GLU A 21 -13.39 26.99 26.13
N ASN A 22 -12.44 27.89 25.80
CA ASN A 22 -12.30 28.50 24.47
C ASN A 22 -10.87 28.49 23.92
N SER A 23 -10.01 27.58 24.40
CA SER A 23 -8.60 27.56 23.99
C SER A 23 -8.41 27.09 22.53
N GLY A 24 -9.31 26.28 21.98
CA GLY A 24 -9.11 25.59 20.70
C GLY A 24 -8.43 24.24 20.91
N GLY A 25 -8.09 23.55 19.81
CA GLY A 25 -7.63 22.15 19.88
C GLY A 25 -8.76 21.15 19.65
N TYR A 26 -8.57 19.87 20.03
CA TYR A 26 -9.60 18.84 19.94
C TYR A 26 -10.32 18.63 21.27
N ASP A 27 -11.40 19.39 21.49
CA ASP A 27 -12.16 19.39 22.76
C ASP A 27 -12.70 18.00 23.15
N LYS A 28 -13.20 17.24 22.16
CA LYS A 28 -13.69 15.86 22.36
C LYS A 28 -12.57 14.86 22.74
N GLY A 29 -11.31 15.27 22.72
CA GLY A 29 -10.18 14.46 23.17
C GLY A 29 -9.78 14.72 24.62
N ARG A 30 -10.39 15.71 25.27
CA ARG A 30 -10.15 15.99 26.69
C ARG A 30 -10.69 14.84 27.53
N TRP A 31 -9.87 14.40 28.49
CA TRP A 31 -10.27 13.38 29.46
C TRP A 31 -10.77 14.04 30.73
N CYS A 32 -12.05 14.42 30.75
CA CYS A 32 -12.69 15.13 31.86
C CYS A 32 -13.80 14.28 32.49
N GLN A 33 -13.93 14.35 33.81
CA GLN A 33 -15.04 13.73 34.55
C GLN A 33 -15.60 14.72 35.58
N PRO A 34 -16.94 14.74 35.79
CA PRO A 34 -17.52 15.52 36.87
C PRO A 34 -17.05 14.97 38.22
N TYR A 35 -16.48 15.85 39.03
CA TYR A 35 -16.03 15.57 40.38
C TYR A 35 -16.83 16.42 41.37
N THR A 36 -17.40 15.77 42.39
CA THR A 36 -18.23 16.45 43.40
C THR A 36 -17.35 17.04 44.50
N VAL A 37 -17.31 18.37 44.60
CA VAL A 37 -16.63 19.09 45.69
C VAL A 37 -17.71 19.78 46.54
N GLY A 38 -18.10 19.14 47.64
CA GLY A 38 -19.24 19.61 48.44
C GLY A 38 -20.57 19.35 47.73
N ASP A 39 -21.38 20.40 47.53
CA ASP A 39 -22.71 20.33 46.88
C ASP A 39 -22.68 20.67 45.38
N GLU A 40 -21.51 21.00 44.81
CA GLU A 40 -21.35 21.36 43.39
C GLU A 40 -20.48 20.34 42.63
N SER A 41 -20.85 20.03 41.38
CA SER A 41 -20.06 19.19 40.47
C SER A 41 -19.20 20.05 39.56
N ILE A 42 -17.88 19.95 39.68
CA ILE A 42 -16.91 20.62 38.81
C ILE A 42 -16.33 19.63 37.81
N SER A 43 -16.06 20.06 36.56
CA SER A 43 -15.39 19.21 35.56
C SER A 43 -13.88 19.24 35.77
N CYS A 44 -13.31 18.09 36.11
CA CYS A 44 -11.88 17.90 36.34
C CYS A 44 -11.29 17.01 35.27
N CYS A 45 -10.18 17.45 34.67
CA CYS A 45 -9.56 16.81 33.51
C CYS A 45 -8.14 16.34 33.80
N PHE A 46 -7.74 15.28 33.11
CA PHE A 46 -6.35 14.82 33.13
C PHE A 46 -5.43 15.74 32.31
N PRO A 47 -4.19 15.95 32.76
CA PRO A 47 -3.18 16.63 31.94
C PRO A 47 -2.87 15.87 30.65
N CYS A 48 -2.64 16.60 29.56
CA CYS A 48 -2.25 16.03 28.28
C CYS A 48 -0.75 15.71 28.26
N PRO A 49 -0.32 14.55 27.69
CA PRO A 49 -1.13 13.50 27.05
C PRO A 49 -1.65 12.45 28.04
N ILE A 50 -2.84 11.90 27.77
CA ILE A 50 -3.48 10.88 28.63
C ILE A 50 -2.68 9.57 28.72
N THR A 51 -1.83 9.29 27.72
CA THR A 51 -0.98 8.10 27.68
C THR A 51 -0.03 8.02 28.86
N ASP A 52 0.46 9.17 29.32
CA ASP A 52 1.43 9.30 30.41
C ASP A 52 0.79 9.08 31.78
N TRP A 53 -0.54 8.98 31.85
CA TRP A 53 -1.27 8.64 33.08
C TRP A 53 -1.76 7.19 33.09
N ARG A 54 -1.82 6.56 31.92
CA ARG A 54 -2.46 5.26 31.72
C ARG A 54 -1.49 4.13 31.41
N TYR A 55 -0.34 4.43 30.80
CA TYR A 55 0.64 3.44 30.36
C TYR A 55 2.02 3.70 30.96
N SER A 56 2.71 2.65 31.42
CA SER A 56 4.01 2.75 32.08
C SER A 56 5.04 3.56 31.28
N ASP A 57 5.97 4.22 31.95
CA ASP A 57 7.11 4.92 31.30
C ASP A 57 7.97 4.03 30.38
N GLU A 58 7.98 2.70 30.59
CA GLU A 58 8.57 1.71 29.65
C GLU A 58 7.75 1.53 28.35
N PHE A 59 6.93 2.51 28.00
CA PHE A 59 6.13 2.51 26.78
C PHE A 59 7.05 2.46 25.56
N ASN A 60 7.25 1.27 25.00
CA ASN A 60 8.07 0.99 23.82
C ASN A 60 7.55 1.63 22.50
N ALA A 61 6.73 2.69 22.55
CA ALA A 61 6.27 3.38 21.35
C ALA A 61 7.40 4.02 20.55
N ASP A 62 8.53 4.34 21.20
CA ASP A 62 9.76 4.77 20.53
C ASP A 62 10.22 3.79 19.45
N MET A 63 9.92 2.49 19.59
CA MET A 63 10.30 1.48 18.58
C MET A 63 9.45 1.56 17.31
N VAL A 64 8.22 2.07 17.37
CA VAL A 64 7.27 2.06 16.25
C VAL A 64 7.78 2.87 15.05
N PRO A 65 8.28 4.11 15.21
CA PRO A 65 8.86 4.86 14.10
C PRO A 65 10.09 4.18 13.47
N TRP A 66 10.94 3.51 14.27
CA TRP A 66 12.09 2.76 13.76
C TRP A 66 11.67 1.55 12.92
N ILE A 67 10.62 0.85 13.33
CA ILE A 67 10.01 -0.22 12.52
C ILE A 67 9.50 0.38 11.20
N GLY A 68 8.81 1.52 11.26
CA GLY A 68 8.34 2.25 10.08
C GLY A 68 9.46 2.60 9.11
N LEU A 69 10.60 3.08 9.61
CA LEU A 69 11.79 3.38 8.82
C LEU A 69 12.37 2.14 8.13
N ALA A 70 12.56 1.04 8.87
CA ALA A 70 13.06 -0.21 8.31
C ALA A 70 12.14 -0.74 7.20
N VAL A 71 10.83 -0.67 7.41
CA VAL A 71 9.82 -1.06 6.42
C VAL A 71 9.82 -0.14 5.21
N LEU A 72 9.98 1.17 5.39
CA LEU A 72 10.09 2.11 4.27
C LEU A 72 11.28 1.75 3.38
N ILE A 73 12.44 1.45 3.96
CA ILE A 73 13.63 1.05 3.19
C ILE A 73 13.33 -0.18 2.33
N LEU A 74 12.69 -1.20 2.92
CA LEU A 74 12.27 -2.40 2.17
C LEU A 74 11.27 -2.08 1.06
N MET A 75 10.36 -1.14 1.28
CA MET A 75 9.38 -0.68 0.28
C MET A 75 10.02 0.09 -0.86
N VAL A 76 10.98 0.96 -0.56
CA VAL A 76 11.74 1.71 -1.57
C VAL A 76 12.57 0.75 -2.42
N ILE A 77 13.24 -0.24 -1.82
CA ILE A 77 13.96 -1.28 -2.56
C ILE A 77 13.00 -2.06 -3.48
N SER A 78 11.80 -2.39 -2.98
CA SER A 78 10.77 -3.07 -3.77
C SER A 78 10.28 -2.19 -4.94
N ALA A 79 10.08 -0.90 -4.72
CA ALA A 79 9.71 0.06 -5.75
C ALA A 79 10.82 0.23 -6.81
N LEU A 80 12.08 0.36 -6.37
CA LEU A 80 13.25 0.42 -7.24
C LEU A 80 13.38 -0.86 -8.08
N THR A 81 13.08 -2.02 -7.50
CA THR A 81 13.06 -3.29 -8.24
C THR A 81 12.07 -3.22 -9.41
N TYR A 82 10.89 -2.61 -9.24
CA TYR A 82 9.93 -2.43 -10.34
C TYR A 82 10.35 -1.37 -11.37
N ILE A 83 11.24 -0.44 -11.01
CA ILE A 83 11.74 0.62 -11.91
C ILE A 83 12.94 0.13 -12.73
N VAL A 84 13.89 -0.56 -12.08
CA VAL A 84 15.18 -0.95 -12.68
C VAL A 84 15.08 -2.23 -13.50
N LEU A 85 14.38 -3.27 -13.00
CA LEU A 85 14.34 -4.56 -13.68
C LEU A 85 13.34 -4.56 -14.85
N PRO A 86 13.65 -5.30 -15.93
CA PRO A 86 12.76 -5.41 -17.08
C PRO A 86 11.42 -6.06 -16.71
N THR A 87 10.38 -5.70 -17.46
CA THR A 87 9.00 -6.16 -17.24
C THR A 87 8.84 -7.68 -17.39
N SER A 88 9.76 -8.34 -18.10
CA SER A 88 9.81 -9.80 -18.24
C SER A 88 10.02 -10.50 -16.91
N ALA A 89 10.93 -10.00 -16.07
CA ALA A 89 11.27 -10.58 -14.77
C ALA A 89 10.33 -10.14 -13.64
N THR A 90 9.84 -8.90 -13.71
CA THR A 90 8.99 -8.31 -12.66
C THR A 90 7.50 -8.51 -12.90
N GLN A 91 7.08 -8.77 -14.16
CA GLN A 91 5.66 -8.80 -14.56
C GLN A 91 4.91 -7.56 -14.06
N ARG A 92 5.54 -6.39 -14.24
CA ARG A 92 5.06 -5.11 -13.68
C ARG A 92 3.65 -4.82 -14.14
N HIS A 93 2.71 -4.95 -13.21
CA HIS A 93 1.30 -4.63 -13.43
C HIS A 93 0.89 -3.48 -12.51
N TYR A 94 0.08 -2.55 -13.03
CA TYR A 94 -0.34 -1.37 -12.26
C TYR A 94 -1.11 -1.76 -10.98
N LEU A 95 -1.88 -2.86 -11.00
CA LEU A 95 -2.58 -3.43 -9.83
C LEU A 95 -1.64 -4.03 -8.76
N THR A 96 -0.37 -4.25 -9.07
CA THR A 96 0.65 -4.65 -8.07
C THR A 96 1.45 -3.44 -7.59
N SER A 97 1.61 -2.42 -8.44
CA SER A 97 2.29 -1.17 -8.08
C SER A 97 1.43 -0.23 -7.24
N SER A 98 0.10 -0.26 -7.36
CA SER A 98 -0.77 0.66 -6.62
C SER A 98 -0.86 0.34 -5.11
N PRO A 99 -0.99 -0.93 -4.66
CA PRO A 99 -0.98 -1.23 -3.22
C PRO A 99 0.40 -0.95 -2.59
N LEU A 100 1.48 -1.09 -3.38
CA LEU A 100 2.83 -0.71 -2.98
C LEU A 100 2.94 0.78 -2.62
N MET A 101 2.34 1.66 -3.43
CA MET A 101 2.29 3.09 -3.12
C MET A 101 1.53 3.36 -1.82
N GLY A 102 0.44 2.61 -1.55
CA GLY A 102 -0.28 2.68 -0.28
C GLY A 102 0.62 2.36 0.92
N PHE A 103 1.41 1.28 0.84
CA PHE A 103 2.38 0.96 1.89
C PHE A 103 3.43 2.06 2.09
N ILE A 104 3.94 2.66 1.01
CA ILE A 104 4.92 3.76 1.10
C ILE A 104 4.31 4.97 1.83
N PHE A 105 3.07 5.38 1.48
CA PHE A 105 2.41 6.50 2.14
C PHE A 105 2.19 6.24 3.65
N MET A 106 1.77 5.02 4.01
CA MET A 106 1.64 4.64 5.43
C MET A 106 2.99 4.66 6.15
N SER A 107 4.06 4.13 5.55
CA SER A 107 5.38 4.12 6.20
C SER A 107 5.95 5.53 6.38
N ILE A 108 5.70 6.46 5.44
CA ILE A 108 6.07 7.86 5.59
C ILE A 108 5.33 8.50 6.78
N ALA A 109 4.05 8.17 6.98
CA ALA A 109 3.26 8.69 8.10
C ALA A 109 3.87 8.37 9.47
N PHE A 110 4.46 7.19 9.66
CA PHE A 110 5.13 6.81 10.91
C PHE A 110 6.52 7.44 11.10
N ILE A 111 7.12 7.98 10.04
CA ILE A 111 8.46 8.59 10.11
C ILE A 111 8.37 10.08 10.42
N ILE A 112 7.31 10.75 10.00
CA ILE A 112 7.11 12.19 10.24
C ILE A 112 7.23 12.56 11.75
N PRO A 113 6.69 11.78 12.70
CA PRO A 113 6.84 12.06 14.14
C PRO A 113 8.27 11.99 14.68
N LEU A 114 9.27 11.46 13.95
CA LEU A 114 10.69 11.49 14.36
C LEU A 114 11.32 12.89 14.23
N GLY A 115 10.59 13.88 13.72
CA GLY A 115 11.05 15.26 13.58
C GLY A 115 11.26 15.97 14.93
N PRO A 116 12.17 16.96 15.00
CA PRO A 116 12.65 17.54 16.26
C PRO A 116 11.68 18.48 17.02
N SER A 117 10.37 18.46 16.77
CA SER A 117 9.43 19.40 17.43
C SER A 117 7.96 18.99 17.28
N VAL A 118 7.55 17.87 17.90
CA VAL A 118 6.13 17.50 17.93
C VAL A 118 5.53 17.93 19.26
N GLU A 119 4.76 19.02 19.24
CA GLU A 119 3.93 19.43 20.38
C GLU A 119 2.58 18.70 20.28
N PHE A 120 2.37 17.67 21.09
CA PHE A 120 1.16 16.85 21.04
C PHE A 120 -0.07 17.54 21.65
N CYS A 121 0.17 18.47 22.56
CA CYS A 121 -0.85 19.16 23.34
C CYS A 121 -0.96 20.62 22.91
N TYR A 122 -2.18 21.11 22.70
CA TYR A 122 -2.46 22.51 22.41
C TYR A 122 -2.39 23.36 23.68
N ASP A 123 -2.96 22.83 24.76
CA ASP A 123 -2.89 23.39 26.11
C ASP A 123 -2.70 22.27 27.14
N ALA A 124 -2.80 22.59 28.44
CA ALA A 124 -2.53 21.64 29.51
C ALA A 124 -3.47 20.41 29.53
N ILE A 125 -4.65 20.47 28.89
CA ILE A 125 -5.66 19.38 28.92
C ILE A 125 -6.11 18.93 27.52
N THR A 126 -5.84 19.72 26.48
CA THR A 126 -6.41 19.56 25.14
C THR A 126 -5.35 19.09 24.14
N PRO A 127 -5.57 17.96 23.45
CA PRO A 127 -4.66 17.49 22.40
C PRO A 127 -4.76 18.32 21.12
N ASN A 128 -3.66 18.38 20.37
CA ASN A 128 -3.62 18.99 19.04
C ASN A 128 -4.39 18.17 17.99
N TYR A 129 -4.84 18.86 16.95
CA TYR A 129 -5.66 18.30 15.87
C TYR A 129 -5.27 18.86 14.51
N TRP A 130 -5.84 18.29 13.45
CA TRP A 130 -5.44 18.59 12.07
C TRP A 130 -5.58 20.04 11.61
N LEU A 131 -6.37 20.91 12.27
CA LEU A 131 -6.36 22.35 11.96
C LEU A 131 -5.44 23.16 12.88
N SER A 132 -5.07 22.66 14.06
CA SER A 132 -4.11 23.35 14.94
C SER A 132 -2.66 22.99 14.62
N ASP A 133 -2.39 21.75 14.22
CA ASP A 133 -1.05 21.27 13.85
C ASP A 133 -1.03 20.68 12.43
N THR A 134 -0.19 21.28 11.58
CA THR A 134 0.03 20.84 10.20
C THR A 134 0.76 19.51 10.11
N THR A 135 1.58 19.17 11.10
CA THR A 135 2.33 17.89 11.14
C THR A 135 1.38 16.73 11.36
N CYS A 136 0.44 16.87 12.30
CA CYS A 136 -0.68 15.95 12.50
C CYS A 136 -1.51 15.83 11.22
N ALA A 137 -1.89 16.97 10.62
CA ALA A 137 -2.69 16.99 9.41
C ALA A 137 -2.04 16.17 8.28
N PHE A 138 -0.74 16.35 8.04
CA PHE A 138 -0.03 15.67 6.97
C PHE A 138 0.22 14.18 7.28
N SER A 139 0.71 13.86 8.48
CA SER A 139 0.99 12.48 8.90
C SER A 139 -0.29 11.63 8.95
N GLY A 140 -1.34 12.11 9.62
CA GLY A 140 -2.64 11.44 9.70
C GLY A 140 -3.28 11.28 8.33
N SER A 141 -3.23 12.32 7.48
CA SER A 141 -3.78 12.23 6.12
C SER A 141 -3.04 11.23 5.25
N LEU A 142 -1.70 11.19 5.31
CA LEU A 142 -0.89 10.21 4.58
C LEU A 142 -1.18 8.78 5.04
N LEU A 143 -1.38 8.58 6.34
CA LEU A 143 -1.74 7.28 6.90
C LEU A 143 -3.08 6.82 6.35
N LEU A 144 -4.14 7.64 6.51
CA LEU A 144 -5.49 7.28 6.07
C LEU A 144 -5.57 7.12 4.55
N TYR A 145 -4.91 8.00 3.79
CA TYR A 145 -4.84 7.90 2.33
C TYR A 145 -4.10 6.63 1.89
N GLY A 146 -2.98 6.31 2.53
CA GLY A 146 -2.20 5.10 2.26
C GLY A 146 -3.02 3.83 2.49
N VAL A 147 -3.78 3.78 3.58
CA VAL A 147 -4.71 2.67 3.88
C VAL A 147 -5.77 2.54 2.78
N TRP A 148 -6.39 3.63 2.34
CA TRP A 148 -7.39 3.59 1.28
C TRP A 148 -6.81 3.15 -0.06
N VAL A 149 -5.65 3.67 -0.45
CA VAL A 149 -4.95 3.28 -1.69
C VAL A 149 -4.61 1.79 -1.66
N LEU A 150 -4.17 1.28 -0.50
CA LEU A 150 -3.90 -0.14 -0.28
C LEU A 150 -5.16 -1.00 -0.45
N VAL A 151 -6.23 -0.69 0.28
CA VAL A 151 -7.45 -1.52 0.32
C VAL A 151 -8.19 -1.48 -1.02
N ILE A 152 -8.39 -0.30 -1.61
CA ILE A 152 -9.02 -0.16 -2.93
C ILE A 152 -8.15 -0.81 -4.01
N GLY A 153 -6.83 -0.67 -3.94
CA GLY A 153 -5.90 -1.34 -4.83
C GLY A 153 -6.03 -2.86 -4.78
N CYS A 154 -6.14 -3.43 -3.58
CA CYS A 154 -6.33 -4.87 -3.39
C CYS A 154 -7.71 -5.36 -3.85
N PHE A 155 -8.75 -4.55 -3.67
CA PHE A 155 -10.08 -4.82 -4.22
C PHE A 155 -10.04 -4.92 -5.75
N PHE A 156 -9.47 -3.92 -6.45
CA PHE A 156 -9.38 -3.96 -7.92
C PHE A 156 -8.50 -5.08 -8.44
N ARG A 157 -7.45 -5.47 -7.69
CA ARG A 157 -6.66 -6.66 -8.00
C ARG A 157 -7.51 -7.93 -7.93
N SER A 158 -8.33 -8.07 -6.90
CA SER A 158 -9.27 -9.19 -6.74
C SER A 158 -10.34 -9.20 -7.83
N ALA A 159 -10.91 -8.04 -8.15
CA ALA A 159 -11.88 -7.88 -9.22
C ALA A 159 -11.30 -8.22 -10.60
N SER A 160 -10.06 -7.79 -10.89
CA SER A 160 -9.39 -8.11 -12.16
C SER A 160 -9.16 -9.62 -12.32
N LEU A 161 -8.77 -10.29 -11.22
CA LEU A 161 -8.62 -11.74 -11.17
C LEU A 161 -9.97 -12.45 -11.39
N TYR A 162 -11.03 -11.95 -10.74
CA TYR A 162 -12.39 -12.46 -10.90
C TYR A 162 -12.86 -12.37 -12.36
N LEU A 163 -12.68 -11.22 -13.02
CA LEU A 163 -13.06 -11.03 -14.42
C LEU A 163 -12.29 -11.95 -15.37
N GLN A 164 -10.99 -12.11 -15.15
CA GLN A 164 -10.17 -13.01 -15.97
C GLN A 164 -10.61 -14.46 -15.79
N LEU A 165 -10.85 -14.92 -14.56
CA LEU A 165 -11.11 -16.34 -14.28
C LEU A 165 -12.56 -16.77 -14.50
N CYS A 166 -13.52 -15.96 -14.05
CA CYS A 166 -14.93 -16.32 -14.08
C CYS A 166 -15.60 -15.87 -15.38
N TRP A 167 -15.16 -14.75 -15.94
CA TRP A 167 -15.79 -14.14 -17.11
C TRP A 167 -14.97 -14.27 -18.40
N ASP A 168 -13.74 -14.81 -18.34
CA ASP A 168 -12.83 -14.95 -19.49
C ASP A 168 -12.63 -13.64 -20.27
N VAL A 169 -12.62 -12.51 -19.54
CA VAL A 169 -12.42 -11.20 -20.15
C VAL A 169 -11.11 -10.60 -19.67
N GLU A 170 -10.21 -10.37 -20.63
CA GLU A 170 -8.99 -9.64 -20.39
C GLU A 170 -9.31 -8.16 -20.09
N PRO A 171 -8.83 -7.61 -18.96
CA PRO A 171 -9.11 -6.23 -18.60
C PRO A 171 -8.46 -5.27 -19.61
N GLY A 172 -9.29 -4.59 -20.41
CA GLY A 172 -8.83 -3.64 -21.41
C GLY A 172 -8.40 -2.27 -20.85
N LYS A 173 -8.03 -1.35 -21.74
CA LYS A 173 -7.58 0.01 -21.40
C LYS A 173 -8.58 0.81 -20.54
N LYS A 174 -9.87 0.64 -20.78
CA LYS A 174 -10.95 1.30 -20.01
C LYS A 174 -10.94 0.88 -18.54
N PHE A 175 -10.81 -0.43 -18.27
CA PHE A 175 -10.71 -0.97 -16.91
C PHE A 175 -9.48 -0.43 -16.18
N ARG A 176 -8.34 -0.33 -16.88
CA ARG A 176 -7.12 0.26 -16.33
C ARG A 176 -7.32 1.72 -15.91
N ALA A 177 -7.93 2.55 -16.75
CA ALA A 177 -8.18 3.94 -16.42
C ALA A 177 -9.12 4.09 -15.21
N ILE A 178 -10.25 3.36 -15.22
CA ILE A 178 -11.25 3.39 -14.15
C ILE A 178 -10.62 2.96 -12.82
N SER A 179 -9.87 1.87 -12.81
CA SER A 179 -9.24 1.36 -11.58
C SER A 179 -8.21 2.35 -11.03
N ILE A 180 -7.33 2.93 -11.85
CA ILE A 180 -6.35 3.92 -11.37
C ILE A 180 -7.05 5.16 -10.80
N ILE A 181 -8.08 5.68 -11.48
CA ILE A 181 -8.86 6.82 -11.00
C ILE A 181 -9.52 6.48 -9.66
N CYS A 182 -10.20 5.34 -9.56
CA CYS A 182 -10.85 4.94 -8.31
C CYS A 182 -9.84 4.70 -7.18
N ILE A 183 -8.65 4.16 -7.47
CA ILE A 183 -7.63 3.90 -6.45
C ILE A 183 -7.08 5.21 -5.89
N PHE A 184 -6.73 6.20 -6.70
CA PHE A 184 -6.13 7.43 -6.18
C PHE A 184 -7.18 8.50 -5.86
N LEU A 185 -8.06 8.82 -6.80
CA LEU A 185 -9.10 9.84 -6.60
C LEU A 185 -10.20 9.36 -5.65
N GLY A 186 -10.57 8.08 -5.71
CA GLY A 186 -11.52 7.49 -4.76
C GLY A 186 -10.95 7.46 -3.34
N SER A 187 -9.67 7.10 -3.17
CA SER A 187 -9.00 7.19 -1.86
C SER A 187 -8.92 8.62 -1.34
N LEU A 188 -8.71 9.60 -2.22
CA LEU A 188 -8.71 11.01 -1.84
C LEU A 188 -10.11 11.48 -1.39
N GLY A 189 -11.17 11.02 -2.07
CA GLY A 189 -12.56 11.28 -1.65
C GLY A 189 -12.88 10.68 -0.28
N MET A 190 -12.48 9.42 -0.04
CA MET A 190 -12.65 8.77 1.26
C MET A 190 -11.83 9.42 2.37
N LEU A 191 -10.62 9.89 2.07
CA LEU A 191 -9.84 10.72 3.00
C LEU A 191 -10.61 12.02 3.32
N GLY A 192 -11.14 12.71 2.32
CA GLY A 192 -11.90 13.95 2.52
C GLY A 192 -13.13 13.75 3.41
N ILE A 193 -13.85 12.63 3.24
CA ILE A 193 -14.97 12.24 4.13
C ILE A 193 -14.46 11.99 5.55
N ALA A 194 -13.37 11.24 5.71
CA ALA A 194 -12.79 10.94 7.02
C ALA A 194 -12.34 12.21 7.77
N LEU A 195 -11.66 13.13 7.08
CA LEU A 195 -11.23 14.41 7.67
C LEU A 195 -12.40 15.36 7.95
N GLY A 196 -13.40 15.41 7.07
CA GLY A 196 -14.55 16.29 7.22
C GLY A 196 -15.52 15.87 8.32
N VAL A 197 -15.65 14.56 8.57
CA VAL A 197 -16.57 14.02 9.60
C VAL A 197 -15.85 13.80 10.93
N SER A 198 -14.67 13.17 10.91
CA SER A 198 -13.98 12.73 12.13
C SER A 198 -12.73 13.56 12.42
N GLY A 199 -11.98 13.96 11.39
CA GLY A 199 -10.68 14.61 11.57
C GLY A 199 -9.59 13.65 12.08
N VAL A 200 -8.38 14.17 12.24
CA VAL A 200 -7.24 13.46 12.85
C VAL A 200 -6.67 14.25 14.02
N SER A 201 -6.21 13.56 15.06
CA SER A 201 -5.70 14.13 16.31
C SER A 201 -4.71 13.19 17.02
N TYR A 202 -3.94 13.72 17.97
CA TYR A 202 -3.05 12.92 18.83
C TYR A 202 -3.83 12.34 20.00
N GLN A 203 -4.25 11.09 19.88
CA GLN A 203 -5.01 10.39 20.94
C GLN A 203 -4.30 9.14 21.47
N ILE A 204 -3.35 8.59 20.71
CA ILE A 204 -2.74 7.28 20.94
C ILE A 204 -1.22 7.42 20.82
N GLY A 205 -0.63 8.14 21.78
CA GLY A 205 0.80 8.49 21.78
C GLY A 205 1.15 9.49 20.68
N ASP A 206 2.34 9.33 20.11
CA ASP A 206 2.97 10.34 19.24
C ASP A 206 2.48 10.32 17.79
N VAL A 207 1.54 9.42 17.46
CA VAL A 207 1.04 9.25 16.09
C VAL A 207 -0.33 9.91 15.95
N CYS A 208 -0.43 10.84 15.01
CA CYS A 208 -1.70 11.45 14.63
C CYS A 208 -2.59 10.42 13.91
N TYR A 209 -3.75 10.13 14.48
CA TYR A 209 -4.68 9.10 13.98
C TYR A 209 -6.11 9.64 13.84
N ILE A 210 -7.00 8.87 13.20
CA ILE A 210 -8.40 9.29 13.04
C ILE A 210 -9.07 9.40 14.40
N SER A 211 -9.78 10.50 14.59
CA SER A 211 -10.44 10.78 15.85
C SER A 211 -11.69 9.92 16.07
N TYR A 212 -11.86 9.39 17.28
CA TYR A 212 -13.11 8.82 17.79
C TYR A 212 -14.05 9.97 18.24
N PRO A 213 -15.41 9.95 18.08
CA PRO A 213 -16.35 8.81 17.97
C PRO A 213 -16.96 8.54 16.58
N ASP A 214 -16.95 9.52 15.68
CA ASP A 214 -17.64 9.41 14.39
C ASP A 214 -16.86 8.58 13.33
N SER A 215 -15.70 8.05 13.71
CA SER A 215 -14.80 7.27 12.84
C SER A 215 -15.37 5.92 12.38
N ILE A 216 -16.34 5.37 13.12
CA ILE A 216 -17.05 4.13 12.74
C ILE A 216 -17.74 4.29 11.39
N GLY A 217 -18.48 5.38 11.20
CA GLY A 217 -19.24 5.62 9.98
C GLY A 217 -18.39 6.14 8.82
N SER A 218 -17.39 6.97 9.13
CA SER A 218 -16.59 7.67 8.11
C SER A 218 -15.44 6.82 7.55
N PHE A 219 -14.83 5.97 8.38
CA PHE A 219 -13.59 5.25 8.02
C PHE A 219 -13.70 3.75 8.24
N TRP A 220 -13.93 3.30 9.48
CA TRP A 220 -13.81 1.88 9.85
C TRP A 220 -14.86 0.99 9.19
N GLY A 221 -16.13 1.40 9.20
CA GLY A 221 -17.24 0.65 8.58
C GLY A 221 -17.01 0.43 7.08
N PRO A 222 -16.79 1.49 6.29
CA PRO A 222 -16.43 1.36 4.88
C PRO A 222 -15.18 0.50 4.64
N LEU A 223 -14.14 0.66 5.47
CA LEU A 223 -12.88 -0.07 5.35
C LEU A 223 -13.06 -1.58 5.55
N ILE A 224 -13.77 -1.97 6.63
CA ILE A 224 -14.11 -3.37 6.92
C ILE A 224 -14.96 -3.95 5.78
N GLY A 225 -15.94 -3.18 5.27
CA GLY A 225 -16.80 -3.61 4.17
C GLY A 225 -16.02 -3.95 2.90
N VAL A 226 -15.13 -3.06 2.44
CA VAL A 226 -14.32 -3.28 1.24
C VAL A 226 -13.32 -4.42 1.45
N ALA A 227 -12.69 -4.51 2.63
CA ALA A 227 -11.78 -5.61 2.97
C ALA A 227 -12.50 -6.97 2.94
N PHE A 228 -13.68 -7.06 3.52
CA PHE A 228 -14.48 -8.29 3.54
C PHE A 228 -14.93 -8.70 2.14
N ILE A 229 -15.43 -7.77 1.32
CA ILE A 229 -15.82 -8.06 -0.07
C ILE A 229 -14.61 -8.58 -0.87
N SER A 230 -13.44 -7.95 -0.70
CA SER A 230 -12.20 -8.39 -1.35
C SER A 230 -11.82 -9.81 -0.95
N PHE A 231 -11.89 -10.13 0.34
CA PHE A 231 -11.64 -11.47 0.85
C PHE A 231 -12.66 -12.50 0.33
N ALA A 232 -13.95 -12.18 0.36
CA ALA A 232 -15.01 -13.04 -0.15
C ALA A 232 -14.83 -13.34 -1.65
N MET A 233 -14.45 -12.34 -2.45
CA MET A 233 -14.10 -12.55 -3.86
C MET A 233 -12.93 -13.52 -4.02
N GLN A 234 -11.87 -13.40 -3.23
CA GLN A 234 -10.72 -14.31 -3.30
C GLN A 234 -11.10 -15.75 -2.91
N LEU A 235 -11.93 -15.93 -1.88
CA LEU A 235 -12.45 -17.24 -1.51
C LEU A 235 -13.33 -17.84 -2.61
N PHE A 236 -14.19 -17.03 -3.23
CA PHE A 236 -15.04 -17.47 -4.33
C PHE A 236 -14.21 -17.94 -5.53
N ILE A 237 -13.21 -17.16 -5.93
CA ILE A 237 -12.30 -17.49 -7.03
C ILE A 237 -11.58 -18.82 -6.73
N MET A 238 -11.10 -19.00 -5.50
CA MET A 238 -10.45 -20.23 -5.08
C MET A 238 -11.41 -21.43 -5.17
N GLY A 239 -12.62 -21.30 -4.62
CA GLY A 239 -13.64 -22.34 -4.68
C GLY A 239 -14.02 -22.71 -6.12
N TYR A 240 -14.14 -21.71 -7.00
CA TYR A 240 -14.41 -21.92 -8.42
C TYR A 240 -13.28 -22.70 -9.11
N CYS A 241 -12.02 -22.35 -8.83
CA CYS A 241 -10.87 -23.05 -9.39
C CYS A 241 -10.79 -24.50 -8.91
N ILE A 242 -11.03 -24.75 -7.62
CA ILE A 242 -11.05 -26.11 -7.04
C ILE A 242 -12.17 -26.95 -7.67
N ARG A 243 -13.40 -26.42 -7.74
CA ARG A 243 -14.53 -27.10 -8.36
C ARG A 243 -14.27 -27.43 -9.83
N GLY A 244 -13.68 -26.50 -10.58
CA GLY A 244 -13.31 -26.71 -11.97
C GLY A 244 -12.37 -27.91 -12.16
N VAL A 245 -11.35 -28.04 -11.30
CA VAL A 245 -10.43 -29.18 -11.33
C VAL A 245 -11.11 -30.50 -10.98
N LEU A 246 -11.97 -30.51 -9.94
CA LEU A 246 -12.65 -31.72 -9.49
C LEU A 246 -13.67 -32.25 -10.51
N THR A 247 -14.43 -31.36 -11.14
CA THR A 247 -15.52 -31.71 -12.06
C THR A 247 -15.04 -32.08 -13.47
N ARG A 248 -13.97 -31.47 -13.99
CA ARG A 248 -13.51 -31.67 -15.39
C ARG A 248 -12.38 -32.70 -15.56
N GLY A 249 -12.13 -33.57 -14.58
CA GLY A 249 -11.27 -34.73 -14.77
C GLY A 249 -9.85 -34.41 -15.26
N GLY A 250 -9.23 -33.32 -14.81
CA GLY A 250 -7.80 -33.13 -15.02
C GLY A 250 -7.34 -32.62 -16.39
N THR A 251 -8.07 -31.76 -17.09
CA THR A 251 -7.48 -30.92 -18.15
C THR A 251 -7.27 -29.48 -17.67
N ALA A 252 -6.59 -29.32 -16.54
CA ALA A 252 -6.01 -28.05 -16.12
C ALA A 252 -4.68 -27.81 -16.84
N ARG A 253 -4.71 -27.65 -18.17
CA ARG A 253 -3.86 -26.60 -18.74
C ARG A 253 -4.61 -25.30 -18.49
N PHE A 254 -3.93 -24.15 -18.44
CA PHE A 254 -4.55 -22.82 -18.40
C PHE A 254 -5.55 -22.55 -19.55
N SER A 255 -5.82 -23.52 -20.42
CA SER A 255 -6.90 -23.58 -21.41
C SER A 255 -8.27 -23.94 -20.81
N ILE A 256 -8.69 -23.28 -19.72
CA ILE A 256 -10.13 -23.20 -19.41
C ILE A 256 -10.87 -22.40 -20.51
N PHE A 257 -10.12 -21.71 -21.38
CA PHE A 257 -10.56 -20.65 -22.30
C PHE A 257 -10.51 -21.01 -23.80
N LYS A 258 -10.94 -22.22 -24.18
CA LYS A 258 -11.36 -22.46 -25.58
C LYS A 258 -12.73 -23.11 -25.57
N ARG A 259 -13.70 -22.40 -26.16
CA ARG A 259 -15.10 -22.83 -26.38
C ARG A 259 -15.11 -24.28 -26.90
N PRO A 260 -16.06 -25.15 -26.48
CA PRO A 260 -16.09 -26.53 -26.93
C PRO A 260 -16.40 -26.54 -28.44
N GLY A 261 -15.37 -26.78 -29.24
CA GLY A 261 -15.50 -27.14 -30.64
C GLY A 261 -15.13 -28.61 -30.78
N SER A 262 -16.14 -29.43 -31.04
CA SER A 262 -16.13 -30.87 -31.34
C SER A 262 -16.30 -31.86 -30.16
N PRO A 263 -17.32 -32.72 -30.21
CA PRO A 263 -17.60 -33.76 -29.22
C PRO A 263 -16.95 -35.07 -29.63
N SER A 264 -15.76 -35.35 -29.12
CA SER A 264 -15.19 -36.70 -29.17
C SER A 264 -13.96 -36.77 -28.27
N ASP A 265 -14.17 -37.07 -26.99
CA ASP A 265 -13.40 -38.16 -26.38
C ASP A 265 -14.05 -38.60 -25.07
N LEU A 266 -14.41 -39.88 -25.10
CA LEU A 266 -15.02 -40.65 -24.04
C LEU A 266 -13.99 -40.96 -22.95
N THR A 267 -14.42 -40.83 -21.70
CA THR A 267 -14.06 -41.68 -20.55
C THR A 267 -12.61 -42.15 -20.46
N THR A 268 -11.77 -41.39 -19.74
CA THR A 268 -10.68 -42.00 -18.97
C THR A 268 -10.72 -41.45 -17.55
N ALA A 269 -11.10 -42.29 -16.59
CA ALA A 269 -11.08 -41.96 -15.18
C ALA A 269 -9.62 -41.74 -14.74
N VAL A 270 -9.29 -40.49 -14.41
CA VAL A 270 -7.95 -40.10 -13.94
C VAL A 270 -7.78 -40.54 -12.49
N PRO A 271 -6.63 -41.13 -12.09
CA PRO A 271 -6.38 -41.57 -10.73
C PRO A 271 -6.39 -40.39 -9.73
N THR A 272 -7.03 -40.61 -8.58
CA THR A 272 -7.27 -39.69 -7.45
C THR A 272 -6.01 -39.04 -6.87
N ARG A 273 -4.83 -39.64 -7.06
CA ARG A 273 -3.54 -39.04 -6.65
C ARG A 273 -3.06 -37.90 -7.54
N SER A 274 -3.53 -37.80 -8.80
CA SER A 274 -3.09 -36.75 -9.71
C SER A 274 -3.95 -35.48 -9.65
N THR A 275 -5.15 -35.54 -9.04
CA THR A 275 -6.03 -34.38 -8.83
C THR A 275 -5.53 -33.50 -7.69
N SER A 276 -5.04 -34.09 -6.60
CA SER A 276 -4.49 -33.33 -5.46
C SER A 276 -3.26 -32.51 -5.83
N THR A 277 -2.29 -33.06 -6.57
CA THR A 277 -1.10 -32.33 -7.03
C THR A 277 -1.44 -31.11 -7.90
N ARG A 278 -2.57 -31.15 -8.61
CA ARG A 278 -3.04 -30.05 -9.46
C ARG A 278 -3.78 -28.98 -8.66
N VAL A 279 -4.57 -29.37 -7.67
CA VAL A 279 -5.14 -28.45 -6.67
C VAL A 279 -4.01 -27.72 -5.94
N TRP A 280 -2.96 -28.44 -5.53
CA TRP A 280 -1.77 -27.84 -4.92
C TRP A 280 -1.06 -26.84 -5.84
N ARG A 281 -0.98 -27.09 -7.15
CA ARG A 281 -0.41 -26.15 -8.11
C ARG A 281 -1.25 -24.87 -8.25
N ILE A 282 -2.57 -24.98 -8.28
CA ILE A 282 -3.49 -23.83 -8.30
C ILE A 282 -3.38 -23.04 -6.99
N LEU A 283 -3.34 -23.75 -5.87
CA LEU A 283 -3.12 -23.16 -4.56
C LEU A 283 -1.78 -22.41 -4.53
N GLN A 284 -0.70 -22.99 -5.07
CA GLN A 284 0.61 -22.33 -5.20
C GLN A 284 0.61 -21.10 -6.12
N LEU A 285 -0.34 -20.98 -7.05
CA LEU A 285 -0.47 -19.80 -7.91
C LEU A 285 -1.28 -18.68 -7.24
N GLN A 286 -2.28 -19.03 -6.43
CA GLN A 286 -3.23 -18.06 -5.84
C GLN A 286 -3.03 -17.77 -4.35
N TRP A 287 -2.24 -18.58 -3.62
CA TRP A 287 -2.08 -18.43 -2.17
C TRP A 287 -1.59 -17.05 -1.77
N ARG A 288 -0.77 -16.39 -2.60
CA ARG A 288 -0.30 -15.02 -2.35
C ARG A 288 -1.44 -14.01 -2.33
N ALA A 289 -2.40 -14.14 -3.25
CA ALA A 289 -3.54 -13.24 -3.32
C ALA A 289 -4.48 -13.43 -2.12
N ILE A 290 -4.71 -14.68 -1.73
CA ILE A 290 -5.51 -15.01 -0.53
C ILE A 290 -4.80 -14.55 0.73
N ALA A 291 -3.50 -14.82 0.87
CA ALA A 291 -2.71 -14.41 2.02
C ALA A 291 -2.78 -12.89 2.21
N ILE A 292 -2.61 -12.10 1.13
CA ILE A 292 -2.76 -10.65 1.19
C ILE A 292 -4.17 -10.23 1.64
N ALA A 293 -5.22 -10.83 1.08
CA ALA A 293 -6.59 -10.50 1.47
C ALA A 293 -6.90 -10.87 2.93
N CYS A 294 -6.41 -12.02 3.40
CA CYS A 294 -6.52 -12.45 4.80
C CYS A 294 -5.79 -11.48 5.73
N LEU A 295 -4.55 -11.10 5.36
CA LEU A 295 -3.76 -10.17 6.15
C LEU A 295 -4.43 -8.81 6.25
N ILE A 296 -4.95 -8.27 5.14
CA ILE A 296 -5.67 -6.99 5.15
C ILE A 296 -6.90 -7.07 6.05
N LEU A 297 -7.73 -8.11 5.92
CA LEU A 297 -8.92 -8.26 6.76
C LEU A 297 -8.54 -8.39 8.24
N PHE A 298 -7.52 -9.19 8.56
CA PHE A 298 -7.00 -9.34 9.91
C PHE A 298 -6.51 -8.00 10.48
N HIS A 299 -5.70 -7.25 9.73
CA HIS A 299 -5.18 -5.96 10.18
C HIS A 299 -6.30 -4.95 10.41
N VAL A 300 -7.23 -4.82 9.47
CA VAL A 300 -8.35 -3.87 9.58
C VAL A 300 -9.23 -4.21 10.77
N VAL A 301 -9.55 -5.50 10.99
CA VAL A 301 -10.36 -5.92 12.14
C VAL A 301 -9.60 -5.75 13.45
N TYR A 302 -8.34 -6.16 13.53
CA TYR A 302 -7.55 -6.09 14.75
C TYR A 302 -7.26 -4.64 15.18
N VAL A 303 -6.74 -3.81 14.27
CA VAL A 303 -6.47 -2.40 14.54
C VAL A 303 -7.78 -1.65 14.77
N GLY A 304 -8.83 -1.99 14.02
CA GLY A 304 -10.17 -1.44 14.25
C GLY A 304 -10.69 -1.73 15.65
N GLN A 305 -10.58 -2.97 16.12
CA GLN A 305 -10.94 -3.30 17.49
C GLN A 305 -10.09 -2.54 18.51
N ALA A 306 -8.77 -2.46 18.32
CA ALA A 306 -7.89 -1.73 19.24
C ALA A 306 -8.25 -0.25 19.35
N VAL A 307 -8.52 0.41 18.22
CA VAL A 307 -8.85 1.85 18.18
C VAL A 307 -10.27 2.13 18.65
N LEU A 308 -11.25 1.30 18.26
CA LEU A 308 -12.65 1.49 18.67
C LEU A 308 -12.90 1.22 20.16
N ARG A 309 -11.92 0.65 20.87
CA ARG A 309 -11.94 0.51 22.33
C ARG A 309 -11.53 1.80 23.02
N PHE A 310 -10.85 2.73 22.35
CA PHE A 310 -10.71 4.10 22.86
C PHE A 310 -12.08 4.76 22.81
N ARG A 311 -12.81 4.65 23.91
CA ARG A 311 -14.09 5.32 24.09
C ARG A 311 -13.89 6.72 24.66
N ASP A 312 -14.91 7.54 24.46
CA ASP A 312 -15.09 8.78 25.18
C ASP A 312 -15.07 8.48 26.70
N PRO A 313 -14.37 9.28 27.54
CA PRO A 313 -14.42 9.18 29.00
C PRO A 313 -15.84 8.99 29.55
N ALA A 314 -16.82 9.69 28.96
CA ALA A 314 -18.23 9.62 29.38
C ALA A 314 -18.91 8.26 29.08
N ALA A 315 -18.27 7.40 28.29
CA ALA A 315 -18.78 6.08 27.94
C ALA A 315 -18.17 4.95 28.78
N TYR A 316 -17.24 5.25 29.69
CA TYR A 316 -16.81 4.31 30.73
C TYR A 316 -17.80 4.39 31.89
N SER A 317 -18.14 3.25 32.49
CA SER A 317 -18.90 3.26 33.72
C SER A 317 -18.05 3.80 34.87
N ASP A 318 -18.67 4.56 35.77
CA ASP A 318 -17.99 5.08 36.97
C ASP A 318 -17.29 3.95 37.74
N ASP A 319 -17.88 2.76 37.82
CA ASP A 319 -17.30 1.58 38.49
C ASP A 319 -15.96 1.08 37.90
N GLU A 320 -15.71 1.32 36.62
CA GLU A 320 -14.47 0.91 35.94
C GLU A 320 -13.37 1.97 36.10
N LEU A 321 -13.76 3.25 36.10
CA LEU A 321 -12.85 4.38 36.01
C LEU A 321 -12.46 4.94 37.38
N GLN A 322 -13.40 4.99 38.33
CA GLN A 322 -13.19 5.56 39.66
C GLN A 322 -12.03 4.91 40.44
N PRO A 323 -11.83 3.57 40.46
CA PRO A 323 -10.73 2.97 41.21
C PRO A 323 -9.35 3.44 40.75
N TRP A 324 -9.19 3.71 39.45
CA TRP A 324 -7.95 4.24 38.88
C TRP A 324 -7.74 5.71 39.25
N ILE A 325 -8.78 6.53 39.14
CA ILE A 325 -8.74 7.95 39.50
C ILE A 325 -8.45 8.12 41.00
N ASP A 326 -9.15 7.38 41.86
CA ASP A 326 -8.95 7.39 43.31
C ASP A 326 -7.53 6.99 43.69
N CYS A 327 -6.97 5.98 43.00
CA CYS A 327 -5.59 5.58 43.18
C CYS A 327 -4.62 6.72 42.81
N LEU A 328 -4.83 7.39 41.67
CA LEU A 328 -3.97 8.49 41.22
C LEU A 328 -4.03 9.69 42.18
N ILE A 329 -5.21 10.04 42.68
CA ILE A 329 -5.38 11.09 43.68
C ILE A 329 -4.69 10.69 45.00
N GLY A 330 -4.92 9.46 45.47
CA GLY A 330 -4.35 8.96 46.72
C GLY A 330 -2.82 8.86 46.71
N SER A 331 -2.25 8.57 45.54
CA SER A 331 -0.80 8.48 45.31
C SER A 331 -0.16 9.80 44.88
N LYS A 332 -0.93 10.90 44.79
CA LYS A 332 -0.50 12.23 44.34
C LYS A 332 0.10 12.24 42.93
N GLY A 333 -0.47 11.44 42.04
CA GLY A 333 -0.04 11.34 40.64
C GLY A 333 1.12 10.36 40.41
N ASP A 334 1.41 9.45 41.35
CA ASP A 334 2.32 8.34 41.08
C ASP A 334 1.62 7.30 40.20
N GLN A 335 1.94 7.36 38.91
CA GLN A 335 1.33 6.52 37.88
C GLN A 335 1.66 5.04 38.09
N GLU A 336 2.89 4.70 38.43
CA GLU A 336 3.37 3.31 38.52
C GLU A 336 2.59 2.51 39.56
N ALA A 337 2.25 3.16 40.68
CA ALA A 337 1.43 2.58 41.75
C ALA A 337 0.01 2.21 41.29
N CYS A 338 -0.51 2.88 40.24
CA CYS A 338 -1.88 2.75 39.77
C CYS A 338 -2.02 2.00 38.44
N LEU A 339 -0.92 1.45 37.90
CA LEU A 339 -0.92 0.72 36.62
C LEU A 339 -1.82 -0.53 36.64
N ASP A 340 -1.95 -1.24 37.77
CA ASP A 340 -2.84 -2.40 37.85
C ASP A 340 -4.30 -2.02 37.58
N TYR A 341 -4.75 -0.89 38.12
CA TYR A 341 -6.09 -0.36 37.86
C TYR A 341 -6.24 0.15 36.43
N ALA A 342 -5.24 0.89 35.93
CA ALA A 342 -5.22 1.39 34.55
C ALA A 342 -5.28 0.26 33.51
N SER A 343 -4.62 -0.87 33.78
CA SER A 343 -4.56 -2.03 32.87
C SER A 343 -5.91 -2.73 32.68
N ARG A 344 -6.85 -2.57 33.63
CA ARG A 344 -8.22 -3.10 33.55
C ARG A 344 -9.10 -2.25 32.64
N ILE A 345 -8.74 -0.98 32.44
CA ILE A 345 -9.41 -0.10 31.51
C ILE A 345 -8.92 -0.46 30.11
N GLU A 346 -9.81 -0.90 29.23
CA GLU A 346 -9.46 -1.20 27.85
C GLU A 346 -9.39 0.07 26.98
N PRO A 347 -8.46 0.18 26.02
CA PRO A 347 -7.47 -0.83 25.63
C PRO A 347 -6.23 -0.85 26.54
N ASN A 348 -5.70 -2.06 26.76
CA ASN A 348 -4.44 -2.25 27.46
C ASN A 348 -3.25 -1.80 26.59
N GLN A 349 -2.17 -1.32 27.22
CA GLN A 349 -0.90 -0.93 26.61
C GLN A 349 -0.42 -1.90 25.55
N ALA A 350 -0.43 -3.21 25.85
CA ALA A 350 0.02 -4.25 24.93
C ALA A 350 -0.82 -4.29 23.63
N THR A 351 -2.11 -4.00 23.73
CA THR A 351 -3.02 -3.98 22.56
C THR A 351 -2.73 -2.77 21.69
N VAL A 352 -2.48 -1.61 22.29
CA VAL A 352 -2.16 -0.37 21.58
C VAL A 352 -0.82 -0.48 20.87
N VAL A 353 0.23 -0.88 21.60
CA VAL A 353 1.58 -1.04 21.04
C VAL A 353 1.59 -2.10 19.94
N SER A 354 0.91 -3.24 20.14
CA SER A 354 0.83 -4.27 19.10
C SER A 354 0.05 -3.79 17.87
N ALA A 355 -1.03 -3.03 18.02
CA ALA A 355 -1.78 -2.47 16.90
C ALA A 355 -0.93 -1.47 16.09
N LEU A 356 -0.23 -0.56 16.77
CA LEU A 356 0.68 0.40 16.13
C LEU A 356 1.87 -0.29 15.46
N ALA A 357 2.50 -1.25 16.14
CA ALA A 357 3.62 -2.02 15.60
C ALA A 357 3.19 -2.86 14.38
N LEU A 358 2.01 -3.50 14.42
CA LEU A 358 1.45 -4.21 13.26
C LEU A 358 1.15 -3.26 12.11
N LEU A 359 0.62 -2.07 12.39
CA LEU A 359 0.35 -1.07 11.37
C LEU A 359 1.65 -0.54 10.73
N ALA A 360 2.69 -0.28 11.50
CA ALA A 360 4.02 0.07 10.99
C ALA A 360 4.68 -1.09 10.21
N ALA A 361 4.53 -2.33 10.69
CA ALA A 361 5.06 -3.55 10.07
C ALA A 361 4.23 -4.06 8.88
N THR A 362 3.09 -3.44 8.57
CA THR A 362 2.16 -3.88 7.51
C THR A 362 2.86 -3.99 6.16
N GLY A 363 3.81 -3.09 5.87
CA GLY A 363 4.60 -3.15 4.66
C GLY A 363 5.49 -4.39 4.57
N PHE A 364 6.14 -4.80 5.67
CA PHE A 364 7.00 -5.99 5.68
C PHE A 364 6.26 -7.24 5.16
N TRP A 365 5.02 -7.44 5.63
CA TRP A 365 4.16 -8.52 5.16
C TRP A 365 3.79 -8.39 3.68
N GLY A 366 3.58 -7.16 3.20
CA GLY A 366 3.37 -6.85 1.79
C GLY A 366 4.57 -7.24 0.90
N VAL A 367 5.79 -6.95 1.34
CA VAL A 367 7.02 -7.36 0.64
C VAL A 367 7.12 -8.88 0.59
N ILE A 368 6.94 -9.57 1.72
CA ILE A 368 7.01 -11.04 1.77
C ILE A 368 6.02 -11.68 0.79
N CYS A 369 4.77 -11.19 0.76
CA CYS A 369 3.75 -11.76 -0.12
C CYS A 369 4.02 -11.47 -1.61
N THR A 370 4.63 -10.32 -1.91
CA THR A 370 4.95 -9.92 -3.29
C THR A 370 6.29 -10.45 -3.78
N PHE A 371 7.20 -10.82 -2.88
CA PHE A 371 8.55 -11.28 -3.17
C PHE A 371 8.53 -12.53 -4.07
N ARG A 372 9.22 -12.46 -5.21
CA ARG A 372 9.39 -13.58 -6.14
C ARG A 372 10.86 -13.89 -6.30
N TRP A 373 11.21 -15.17 -6.25
CA TRP A 373 12.59 -15.61 -6.48
C TRP A 373 13.12 -15.17 -7.85
N SER A 374 12.24 -15.03 -8.84
CA SER A 374 12.58 -14.48 -10.15
C SER A 374 13.16 -13.06 -10.09
N MET A 375 12.75 -12.24 -9.12
CA MET A 375 13.29 -10.89 -8.93
C MET A 375 14.73 -10.93 -8.44
N VAL A 376 15.07 -11.88 -7.56
CA VAL A 376 16.45 -12.07 -7.08
C VAL A 376 17.35 -12.53 -8.22
N ILE A 377 16.91 -13.51 -9.00
CA ILE A 377 17.66 -14.01 -10.16
C ILE A 377 17.92 -12.87 -11.14
N ALA A 378 16.90 -12.05 -11.45
CA ALA A 378 17.06 -10.93 -12.37
C ALA A 378 17.97 -9.82 -11.82
N TRP A 379 17.99 -9.58 -10.50
CA TRP A 379 18.98 -8.70 -9.88
C TRP A 379 20.41 -9.27 -9.99
N LEU A 380 20.57 -10.58 -9.83
CA LEU A 380 21.87 -11.25 -9.99
C LEU A 380 22.36 -11.22 -11.44
N GLU A 381 21.46 -11.44 -12.40
CA GLU A 381 21.77 -11.33 -13.84
C GLU A 381 22.15 -9.89 -14.21
N TRP A 382 21.33 -8.91 -13.80
CA TRP A 382 21.60 -7.50 -14.07
C TRP A 382 22.93 -7.03 -13.46
N THR A 383 23.25 -7.46 -12.24
CA THR A 383 24.54 -7.11 -11.60
C THR A 383 25.73 -7.83 -12.22
N ARG A 384 25.55 -9.02 -12.83
CA ARG A 384 26.60 -9.70 -13.59
C ARG A 384 26.85 -8.99 -14.93
N ASP A 385 25.81 -8.71 -15.70
CA ASP A 385 25.92 -8.01 -16.98
C ASP A 385 26.59 -6.64 -16.81
N ARG A 386 26.23 -5.89 -15.76
CA ARG A 386 26.86 -4.59 -15.47
C ARG A 386 28.34 -4.70 -15.10
N LYS A 387 28.75 -5.79 -14.43
CA LYS A 387 30.15 -6.04 -14.10
C LYS A 387 30.94 -6.43 -15.34
N ASP A 388 30.35 -7.23 -16.22
CA ASP A 388 30.96 -7.61 -17.50
C ASP A 388 31.18 -6.37 -18.37
N ASP A 389 30.16 -5.50 -18.52
CA ASP A 389 30.27 -4.23 -19.27
C ASP A 389 31.36 -3.30 -18.71
N LEU A 390 31.47 -3.20 -17.39
CA LEU A 390 32.49 -2.39 -16.72
C LEU A 390 33.89 -2.96 -16.95
N MET A 391 34.04 -4.28 -16.89
CA MET A 391 35.32 -4.95 -17.13
C MET A 391 35.75 -4.84 -18.59
N ASP A 392 34.81 -4.90 -19.54
CA ASP A 392 35.06 -4.69 -20.96
C ASP A 392 35.45 -3.24 -21.26
N PHE A 393 34.82 -2.27 -20.60
CA PHE A 393 35.21 -0.86 -20.66
C PHE A 393 36.64 -0.63 -20.11
N ILE A 394 36.97 -1.24 -18.97
CA ILE A 394 38.32 -1.13 -18.36
C ILE A 394 39.39 -1.81 -19.23
N ARG A 395 39.05 -2.92 -19.91
CA ARG A 395 39.98 -3.68 -20.77
C ARG A 395 40.20 -3.04 -22.15
N GLY A 396 39.45 -2.00 -22.51
CA GLY A 396 39.59 -1.31 -23.80
C GLY A 396 39.31 -2.19 -25.03
N THR A 397 38.67 -3.34 -24.83
CA THR A 397 38.33 -4.27 -25.91
C THR A 397 37.02 -3.82 -26.58
N PRO A 398 36.96 -3.65 -27.91
CA PRO A 398 35.70 -3.41 -28.59
C PRO A 398 34.78 -4.60 -28.34
N SER A 399 33.55 -4.30 -27.93
CA SER A 399 32.53 -5.26 -27.48
C SER A 399 32.43 -6.42 -28.46
N ARG A 400 32.87 -7.61 -28.02
CA ARG A 400 32.67 -8.86 -28.77
C ARG A 400 31.25 -9.31 -28.47
N GLU A 401 30.34 -9.11 -29.43
CA GLU A 401 28.97 -9.62 -29.38
C GLU A 401 28.94 -11.05 -28.82
N ARG A 402 28.12 -11.25 -27.78
CA ARG A 402 27.97 -12.55 -27.12
C ARG A 402 27.52 -13.59 -28.16
N PRO A 403 28.08 -14.82 -28.14
CA PRO A 403 27.70 -15.88 -29.07
C PRO A 403 26.22 -16.29 -28.99
N ASN A 404 25.51 -15.98 -27.90
CA ASN A 404 24.09 -16.30 -27.75
C ASN A 404 23.18 -15.53 -28.72
N ASP A 405 23.58 -14.33 -29.19
CA ASP A 405 22.84 -13.61 -30.22
C ASP A 405 23.12 -14.18 -31.62
N LEU A 406 24.34 -14.66 -31.86
CA LEU A 406 24.72 -15.40 -33.07
C LEU A 406 24.04 -16.77 -33.15
N GLU A 407 23.85 -17.47 -32.03
CA GLU A 407 23.17 -18.78 -32.03
C GLU A 407 21.68 -18.62 -32.36
N ARG A 408 21.06 -17.51 -31.92
CA ARG A 408 19.67 -17.16 -32.25
C ARG A 408 19.50 -16.72 -33.71
N VAL A 409 20.51 -16.10 -34.32
CA VAL A 409 20.54 -15.81 -35.76
C VAL A 409 20.87 -17.06 -36.60
N SER A 410 21.74 -17.94 -36.11
CA SER A 410 22.15 -19.18 -36.81
C SER A 410 21.04 -20.24 -36.82
N SER A 411 20.21 -20.29 -35.77
CA SER A 411 19.08 -21.25 -35.69
C SER A 411 17.99 -21.03 -36.75
N ASN A 412 17.99 -19.87 -37.43
CA ASN A 412 17.12 -19.59 -38.58
C ASN A 412 17.86 -19.69 -39.94
N ALA A 413 19.15 -20.04 -39.94
CA ALA A 413 20.01 -20.05 -41.13
C ALA A 413 20.47 -21.47 -41.53
N ASP A 414 19.94 -22.53 -40.91
CA ASP A 414 20.18 -23.91 -41.34
C ASP A 414 19.26 -24.29 -42.51
N ALA A 415 19.54 -23.70 -43.67
CA ALA A 415 19.41 -24.31 -44.99
C ALA A 415 19.89 -23.27 -46.02
N VAL A 416 21.13 -23.43 -46.49
CA VAL A 416 21.56 -23.24 -47.89
C VAL A 416 23.10 -23.22 -47.90
N SER A 417 23.67 -24.16 -48.67
CA SER A 417 25.09 -24.32 -48.91
C SER A 417 25.75 -23.04 -49.44
N LEU A 418 27.00 -22.82 -49.01
CA LEU A 418 27.92 -21.80 -49.52
C LEU A 418 28.06 -21.88 -51.05
N THR A 419 27.50 -20.91 -51.75
CA THR A 419 28.05 -20.40 -53.01
C THR A 419 28.07 -18.88 -52.94
N THR A 420 29.22 -18.31 -53.24
CA THR A 420 29.53 -16.89 -53.36
C THR A 420 28.40 -16.11 -54.04
N ILE A 421 27.75 -15.19 -53.33
CA ILE A 421 26.77 -14.24 -53.91
C ILE A 421 27.30 -12.82 -53.68
N SER A 422 27.61 -12.14 -54.78
CA SER A 422 27.88 -10.71 -54.86
C SER A 422 26.61 -9.89 -54.59
N SER A 423 26.74 -8.79 -53.87
CA SER A 423 25.64 -7.88 -53.52
C SER A 423 24.95 -7.30 -54.76
N PRO A 424 23.61 -7.29 -54.84
CA PRO A 424 22.90 -6.70 -55.97
C PRO A 424 22.96 -5.17 -55.92
N THR A 425 23.31 -4.55 -57.06
CA THR A 425 23.50 -3.10 -57.19
C THR A 425 22.25 -2.36 -57.66
N THR A 426 21.14 -3.08 -57.95
CA THR A 426 19.92 -2.48 -58.50
C THR A 426 18.64 -2.99 -57.83
N LEU A 427 17.63 -2.12 -57.77
CA LEU A 427 16.34 -2.37 -57.10
C LEU A 427 15.53 -3.50 -57.79
N ALA A 428 15.75 -3.72 -59.08
CA ALA A 428 15.07 -4.75 -59.86
C ALA A 428 15.51 -6.18 -59.46
N ASP A 429 16.77 -6.36 -59.09
CA ASP A 429 17.29 -7.66 -58.61
C ASP A 429 16.73 -8.03 -57.23
N VAL A 430 16.42 -7.03 -56.39
CA VAL A 430 15.84 -7.25 -55.06
C VAL A 430 14.37 -7.68 -55.15
N ASP A 431 13.60 -7.07 -56.05
CA ASP A 431 12.20 -7.43 -56.29
C ASP A 431 12.03 -8.84 -56.88
N GLN A 432 13.03 -9.29 -57.67
CA GLN A 432 13.05 -10.65 -58.23
C GLN A 432 13.30 -11.73 -57.16
N ILE A 433 14.07 -11.41 -56.11
CA ILE A 433 14.43 -12.38 -55.06
C ILE A 433 13.34 -12.51 -53.99
N TYR A 434 12.68 -11.40 -53.61
CA TYR A 434 11.77 -11.39 -52.45
C TYR A 434 10.28 -11.30 -52.80
N GLY A 435 9.93 -10.98 -54.04
CA GLY A 435 8.55 -10.81 -54.48
C GLY A 435 7.86 -9.58 -53.84
N THR A 436 6.97 -8.95 -54.59
CA THR A 436 6.31 -7.71 -54.17
C THR A 436 5.24 -7.96 -53.10
N ARG A 437 5.61 -7.89 -51.81
CA ARG A 437 4.63 -7.81 -50.71
C ARG A 437 4.50 -6.39 -50.19
N LYS A 438 3.27 -5.87 -50.25
CA LYS A 438 2.89 -4.56 -49.70
C LYS A 438 2.95 -4.63 -48.16
N TYR A 439 3.86 -3.88 -47.56
CA TYR A 439 4.05 -3.83 -46.11
C TYR A 439 2.83 -3.22 -45.40
N HIS A 440 2.28 -3.91 -44.40
CA HIS A 440 1.17 -3.42 -43.57
C HIS A 440 1.70 -2.99 -42.21
N ARG A 441 1.53 -1.71 -41.86
CA ARG A 441 2.04 -1.11 -40.63
C ARG A 441 1.12 -1.47 -39.44
N PRO A 442 1.62 -2.08 -38.35
CA PRO A 442 0.82 -2.29 -37.14
C PRO A 442 0.65 -0.96 -36.37
N GLN A 443 -0.54 -0.72 -35.81
CA GLN A 443 -0.95 0.57 -35.23
C GLN A 443 -0.15 1.05 -33.99
N ASN A 444 0.81 0.28 -33.46
CA ASN A 444 1.52 0.64 -32.21
C ASN A 444 3.06 0.59 -32.31
N SER A 445 3.66 0.73 -33.49
CA SER A 445 5.14 0.83 -33.64
C SER A 445 5.61 2.27 -33.90
N PHE A 446 6.40 2.82 -32.99
CA PHE A 446 7.06 4.14 -33.11
C PHE A 446 8.43 4.12 -33.80
N SER A 447 8.78 3.02 -34.47
CA SER A 447 10.00 2.92 -35.28
C SER A 447 9.58 2.89 -36.75
N ALA A 448 9.80 3.99 -37.48
CA ALA A 448 9.80 3.97 -38.93
C ALA A 448 11.25 3.80 -39.41
N PRO A 449 11.55 2.95 -40.40
CA PRO A 449 12.82 3.01 -41.09
C PRO A 449 12.91 4.36 -41.80
N GLY A 450 14.01 5.08 -41.56
CA GLY A 450 14.28 6.38 -42.19
C GLY A 450 14.27 6.28 -43.70
N ARG A 451 13.62 7.24 -44.36
CA ARG A 451 13.65 7.40 -45.81
C ARG A 451 15.08 7.76 -46.21
N ILE A 452 15.74 6.91 -47.00
CA ILE A 452 17.03 7.25 -47.62
C ILE A 452 16.73 8.33 -48.67
N SER A 453 16.98 9.59 -48.31
CA SER A 453 17.03 10.70 -49.25
C SER A 453 18.36 10.63 -49.99
N THR A 454 18.30 10.39 -51.29
CA THR A 454 19.43 10.52 -52.23
C THR A 454 20.10 11.88 -52.06
N LEU A 455 21.38 11.85 -51.68
CA LEU A 455 22.29 12.99 -51.65
C LEU A 455 22.65 13.39 -53.08
N THR A 456 22.19 14.56 -53.52
CA THR A 456 22.84 15.33 -54.59
C THR A 456 23.07 16.76 -54.09
N GLY A 457 24.35 17.11 -53.93
CA GLY A 457 24.84 18.48 -54.15
C GLY A 457 24.82 19.47 -52.98
N THR A 458 26.01 19.69 -52.42
CA THR A 458 26.64 21.01 -52.14
C THR A 458 26.02 21.99 -51.12
N THR A 459 26.86 22.32 -50.12
CA THR A 459 27.14 23.68 -49.59
C THR A 459 26.57 24.06 -48.20
N VAL A 460 27.52 24.13 -47.23
CA VAL A 460 27.72 25.12 -46.14
C VAL A 460 26.87 25.07 -44.85
N MET A 461 27.62 25.18 -43.75
CA MET A 461 27.22 25.33 -42.34
C MET A 461 26.21 26.46 -42.08
N THR A 462 25.30 26.26 -41.12
CA THR A 462 25.13 27.20 -39.99
C THR A 462 24.33 26.60 -38.83
N ILE A 463 24.77 26.91 -37.61
CA ILE A 463 24.11 26.67 -36.32
C ILE A 463 23.01 27.72 -36.13
N SER A 464 21.81 27.36 -35.65
CA SER A 464 21.01 28.25 -34.80
C SER A 464 19.85 27.56 -34.08
N SER A 465 19.70 27.95 -32.83
CA SER A 465 18.58 27.80 -31.90
C SER A 465 17.24 28.35 -32.42
N SER A 466 16.11 27.81 -31.96
CA SER A 466 15.09 28.60 -31.23
C SER A 466 13.83 27.79 -30.95
N GLN A 467 13.25 28.07 -29.78
CA GLN A 467 11.93 27.68 -29.32
C GLN A 467 10.84 28.16 -30.28
N THR A 468 9.71 27.45 -30.33
CA THR A 468 8.38 28.07 -30.17
C THR A 468 7.32 27.02 -29.90
N TYR A 469 6.61 27.22 -28.79
CA TYR A 469 5.33 26.59 -28.47
C TYR A 469 4.27 27.18 -29.40
N ASP A 470 3.34 26.36 -29.88
CA ASP A 470 2.06 26.87 -30.35
C ASP A 470 0.90 25.97 -29.89
N LEU A 471 0.00 26.61 -29.15
CA LEU A 471 -1.24 26.11 -28.58
C LEU A 471 -2.35 26.56 -29.52
N LYS A 472 -3.07 25.64 -30.17
CA LYS A 472 -4.43 25.96 -30.63
C LYS A 472 -5.35 24.75 -30.84
N SER A 473 -6.35 24.71 -29.97
CA SER A 473 -7.74 24.22 -30.09
C SER A 473 -8.18 23.52 -31.39
N SER A 474 -8.93 22.42 -31.26
CA SER A 474 -10.41 22.44 -31.22
C SER A 474 -11.00 21.02 -31.19
N PHE A 475 -12.08 20.89 -30.41
CA PHE A 475 -13.00 19.76 -30.16
C PHE A 475 -12.54 18.62 -29.24
#